data_AF-A0A6I7PIY2-F1
#
_entry.id   AF-A0A6I7PIY2-F1
#
_cell.length_a   1.000
_cell.length_b   1.000
_cell.length_c   1.000
_cell.angle_alpha   90.00
_cell.angle_beta   90.00
_cell.angle_gamma   90.00
#
_symmetry.space_group_name_H-M   'P 1'
#
loop_
_entity.id
_entity.type
_entity.pdbx_description
1 polymer ?
#
loop_
_entity_poly.entity_id
_entity_poly.type
_entity_poly.pdbx_seq_one_letter_code
_entity_poly.pdbx_strand_id
1 'polypeptide(L)'
;MQIATFAAAARRAAVLFVVLPLLLTACSPRDRSSVRQAADAASAADEPPQYVFGVDPHLLGDRYTLPGGGLSLKPPAGWQPVDDDTRRVVERQIRDSVADGPVSGSLIELFVDSDTGSALTILRLDGELSPREIGRALEQAEAADKAVFRHAGMEIVQIRSVAAGAVAFSLITRAAGETPVLLQYVITEAADDRAMRAVESSIGSLRTE
;
A
#
# COMPACT_ATOMS: atom_id res chain seq x y z
N MET A 1 7.00 16.37 -34.24
CA MET A 1 7.31 15.18 -33.43
C MET A 1 8.15 15.65 -32.25
N GLN A 2 7.50 16.10 -31.18
CA GLN A 2 8.16 16.61 -29.97
C GLN A 2 8.35 15.44 -29.01
N ILE A 3 9.62 15.14 -28.72
CA ILE A 3 10.04 14.16 -27.73
C ILE A 3 9.71 14.77 -26.36
N ALA A 4 8.61 14.32 -25.75
CA ALA A 4 8.35 14.59 -24.35
C ALA A 4 9.39 13.82 -23.53
N THR A 5 10.33 14.55 -22.96
CA THR A 5 11.41 14.04 -22.12
C THR A 5 10.84 13.33 -20.89
N PHE A 6 11.24 12.07 -20.69
CA PHE A 6 10.97 11.22 -19.52
C PHE A 6 11.22 11.92 -18.17
N ALA A 7 12.06 12.97 -18.14
CA ALA A 7 12.29 13.82 -16.98
C ALA A 7 11.05 14.60 -16.48
N ALA A 8 10.03 14.81 -17.32
CA ALA A 8 8.81 15.52 -16.92
C ALA A 8 7.81 14.63 -16.16
N ALA A 9 7.81 13.32 -16.43
CA ALA A 9 6.96 12.36 -15.72
C ALA A 9 7.50 12.06 -14.31
N ALA A 10 8.82 11.89 -14.18
CA ALA A 10 9.49 11.69 -12.88
C ALA A 10 9.29 12.86 -11.91
N ARG A 11 9.24 14.10 -12.42
CA ARG A 11 8.94 15.29 -11.60
C ARG A 11 7.48 15.39 -11.15
N ARG A 12 6.53 14.76 -11.85
CA ARG A 12 5.12 14.73 -11.41
C ARG A 12 4.88 13.64 -10.36
N ALA A 13 5.56 12.50 -10.46
CA ALA A 13 5.53 11.47 -9.42
C ALA A 13 6.18 11.96 -8.11
N ALA A 14 7.30 12.68 -8.18
CA ALA A 14 7.97 13.24 -7.01
C ALA A 14 7.15 14.35 -6.29
N VAL A 15 6.20 14.98 -6.97
CA VAL A 15 5.35 16.03 -6.39
C VAL A 15 4.12 15.45 -5.70
N LEU A 16 3.65 14.25 -6.10
CA LEU A 16 2.51 13.62 -5.42
C LEU A 16 2.89 13.04 -4.03
N PHE A 17 4.16 12.69 -3.82
CA PHE A 17 4.66 12.25 -2.52
C PHE A 17 4.84 13.38 -1.48
N VAL A 18 4.68 14.65 -1.89
CA VAL A 18 4.95 15.84 -1.05
C VAL A 18 3.68 16.49 -0.48
N VAL A 19 2.48 15.98 -0.78
CA VAL A 19 1.22 16.58 -0.29
C VAL A 19 0.33 15.57 0.46
N LEU A 20 0.93 14.79 1.35
CA LEU A 20 0.21 14.30 2.53
C LEU A 20 0.89 14.65 3.87
N PRO A 21 1.41 15.87 4.10
CA PRO A 21 1.48 16.38 5.45
C PRO A 21 0.09 16.92 5.82
N LEU A 22 -0.57 16.28 6.79
CA LEU A 22 -1.41 16.95 7.79
C LEU A 22 -2.35 18.06 7.26
N LEU A 23 -3.42 17.70 6.56
CA LEU A 23 -4.58 18.58 6.42
C LEU A 23 -5.72 18.13 7.33
N LEU A 24 -5.57 18.52 8.61
CA LEU A 24 -6.69 18.69 9.53
C LEU A 24 -7.62 19.79 8.99
N THR A 25 -8.75 19.43 8.39
CA THR A 25 -10.00 20.17 8.55
C THR A 25 -11.19 19.23 8.46
N ALA A 26 -12.00 19.27 9.50
CA ALA A 26 -13.21 18.49 9.68
C ALA A 26 -14.23 18.70 8.55
N CYS A 27 -14.88 17.62 8.10
CA CYS A 27 -16.28 17.61 7.70
C CYS A 27 -16.89 16.22 7.98
N SER A 28 -17.98 16.24 8.73
CA SER A 28 -18.64 15.15 9.46
C SER A 28 -19.00 13.91 8.62
N PRO A 29 -18.92 12.69 9.17
CA PRO A 29 -19.40 11.51 8.48
C PRO A 29 -20.94 11.48 8.53
N ARG A 30 -21.56 11.59 7.35
CA ARG A 30 -22.95 11.17 7.14
C ARG A 30 -23.02 9.65 7.27
N ASP A 31 -23.62 9.23 8.38
CA ASP A 31 -24.56 8.11 8.52
C ASP A 31 -24.28 6.84 7.68
N ARG A 32 -23.59 5.87 8.29
CA ARG A 32 -23.51 4.48 7.81
C ARG A 32 -23.53 3.50 8.99
N SER A 33 -24.70 3.40 9.60
CA SER A 33 -25.06 2.49 10.69
C SER A 33 -24.84 1.00 10.39
N SER A 34 -24.65 0.60 9.13
CA SER A 34 -24.47 -0.80 8.71
C SER A 34 -23.03 -1.33 8.75
N VAL A 35 -22.02 -0.47 8.71
CA VAL A 35 -20.60 -0.90 8.75
C VAL A 35 -20.12 -1.11 10.19
N ARG A 36 -20.61 -0.28 11.12
CA ARG A 36 -20.26 -0.40 12.55
C ARG A 36 -20.79 -1.69 13.17
N GLN A 37 -21.95 -2.15 12.74
CA GLN A 37 -22.55 -3.40 13.25
C GLN A 37 -21.78 -4.65 12.80
N ALA A 38 -21.08 -4.61 11.66
CA ALA A 38 -20.17 -5.68 11.23
C ALA A 38 -18.80 -5.60 11.92
N ALA A 39 -18.30 -4.38 12.18
CA ALA A 39 -17.06 -4.18 12.94
C ALA A 39 -17.20 -4.59 14.41
N ASP A 40 -18.34 -4.32 15.04
CA ASP A 40 -18.64 -4.73 16.42
C ASP A 40 -18.89 -6.24 16.52
N ALA A 41 -19.42 -6.88 15.46
CA ALA A 41 -19.59 -8.34 15.41
C ALA A 41 -18.27 -9.09 15.10
N ALA A 42 -17.40 -8.53 14.28
CA ALA A 42 -16.07 -9.07 13.99
C ALA A 42 -15.11 -8.93 15.19
N SER A 43 -15.39 -8.01 16.11
CA SER A 43 -14.64 -7.88 17.37
C SER A 43 -14.94 -9.01 18.38
N ALA A 44 -15.88 -9.91 18.08
CA ALA A 44 -16.26 -11.05 18.94
C ALA A 44 -15.77 -12.42 18.43
N ALA A 45 -15.17 -12.50 17.23
CA ALA A 45 -14.50 -13.70 16.74
C ALA A 45 -12.98 -13.51 16.89
N ASP A 46 -12.30 -14.40 17.62
CA ASP A 46 -10.85 -14.31 17.86
C ASP A 46 -10.01 -14.41 16.56
N GLU A 47 -10.59 -14.94 15.48
CA GLU A 47 -9.91 -15.12 14.20
C GLU A 47 -10.42 -14.13 13.12
N PRO A 48 -9.51 -13.40 12.43
CA PRO A 48 -9.90 -12.51 11.33
C PRO A 48 -10.53 -13.29 10.17
N PRO A 49 -11.48 -12.69 9.44
CA PRO A 49 -12.16 -13.34 8.32
C PRO A 49 -11.19 -13.71 7.20
N GLN A 50 -11.38 -14.87 6.58
CA GLN A 50 -10.67 -15.28 5.37
C GLN A 50 -11.25 -14.55 4.15
N TYR A 51 -10.42 -13.82 3.43
CA TYR A 51 -10.81 -13.14 2.18
C TYR A 51 -10.27 -13.88 0.96
N VAL A 52 -11.11 -14.00 -0.07
CA VAL A 52 -10.77 -14.57 -1.38
C VAL A 52 -10.96 -13.48 -2.41
N PHE A 53 -9.88 -13.12 -3.10
CA PHE A 53 -9.88 -12.07 -4.11
C PHE A 53 -10.30 -12.64 -5.47
N GLY A 54 -11.10 -11.86 -6.21
CA GLY A 54 -11.36 -12.10 -7.63
C GLY A 54 -10.16 -11.68 -8.45
N VAL A 55 -9.19 -12.58 -8.64
CA VAL A 55 -7.95 -12.26 -9.37
C VAL A 55 -8.18 -12.33 -10.88
N ASP A 56 -7.92 -11.23 -11.58
CA ASP A 56 -7.83 -11.20 -13.05
C ASP A 56 -6.36 -11.28 -13.49
N PRO A 57 -5.92 -12.41 -14.08
CA PRO A 57 -4.53 -12.58 -14.53
C PRO A 57 -4.10 -11.58 -15.60
N HIS A 58 -5.02 -10.98 -16.36
CA HIS A 58 -4.69 -10.00 -17.40
C HIS A 58 -4.37 -8.61 -16.83
N LEU A 59 -4.68 -8.38 -15.55
CA LEU A 59 -4.35 -7.14 -14.83
C LEU A 59 -3.05 -7.26 -14.02
N LEU A 60 -2.32 -8.37 -14.16
CA LEU A 60 -1.11 -8.64 -13.39
C LEU A 60 0.15 -8.63 -14.26
N GLY A 61 1.22 -8.07 -13.71
CA GLY A 61 2.57 -8.16 -14.24
C GLY A 61 3.29 -9.46 -13.84
N ASP A 62 4.61 -9.41 -13.96
CA ASP A 62 5.49 -10.52 -13.61
C ASP A 62 5.57 -10.75 -12.10
N ARG A 63 5.85 -11.98 -11.68
CA ARG A 63 5.99 -12.28 -10.26
C ARG A 63 7.26 -11.64 -9.71
N TYR A 64 7.09 -10.87 -8.65
CA TYR A 64 8.15 -10.32 -7.84
C TYR A 64 8.23 -11.08 -6.51
N THR A 65 9.39 -11.68 -6.23
CA THR A 65 9.69 -12.31 -4.95
C THR A 65 10.56 -11.37 -4.13
N LEU A 66 10.14 -11.09 -2.89
CA LEU A 66 10.87 -10.19 -2.03
C LEU A 66 12.26 -10.78 -1.69
N PRO A 67 13.30 -9.94 -1.57
CA PRO A 67 14.61 -10.37 -1.10
C PRO A 67 14.50 -11.05 0.27
N GLY A 68 14.99 -12.29 0.37
CA GLY A 68 14.80 -13.16 1.54
C GLY A 68 13.79 -14.29 1.32
N GLY A 69 13.00 -14.23 0.24
CA GLY A 69 12.17 -15.35 -0.22
C GLY A 69 10.83 -15.51 0.49
N GLY A 70 10.61 -14.97 1.69
CA GLY A 70 9.39 -15.27 2.46
C GLY A 70 8.05 -14.82 1.86
N LEU A 71 8.03 -13.92 0.88
CA LEU A 71 6.82 -13.40 0.25
C LEU A 71 7.03 -13.14 -1.25
N SER A 72 5.98 -13.35 -2.04
CA SER A 72 5.93 -12.88 -3.43
C SER A 72 4.55 -12.36 -3.81
N LEU A 73 4.51 -11.49 -4.81
CA LEU A 73 3.30 -10.94 -5.41
C LEU A 73 3.50 -10.69 -6.90
N LYS A 74 2.43 -10.30 -7.60
CA LYS A 74 2.48 -9.76 -8.95
C LYS A 74 1.95 -8.32 -8.90
N PRO A 75 2.77 -7.29 -9.19
CA PRO A 75 2.27 -5.92 -9.25
C PRO A 75 1.24 -5.79 -10.40
N PRO A 76 0.44 -4.71 -10.42
CA PRO A 76 -0.46 -4.45 -11.53
C PRO A 76 0.25 -4.41 -12.88
N ALA A 77 -0.42 -4.87 -13.94
CA ALA A 77 0.11 -4.88 -15.29
C ALA A 77 0.47 -3.45 -15.74
N GLY A 78 1.64 -3.29 -16.35
CA GLY A 78 2.17 -1.99 -16.79
C GLY A 78 2.91 -1.21 -15.71
N TRP A 79 2.85 -1.62 -14.44
CA TRP A 79 3.62 -0.98 -13.37
C TRP A 79 5.05 -1.51 -13.42
N GLN A 80 6.01 -0.62 -13.56
CA GLN A 80 7.41 -0.97 -13.77
C GLN A 80 8.26 -0.57 -12.57
N PRO A 81 9.30 -1.35 -12.23
CA PRO A 81 10.27 -0.94 -11.23
C PRO A 81 10.95 0.36 -11.70
N VAL A 82 11.20 1.26 -10.75
CA VAL A 82 11.90 2.52 -11.06
C VAL A 82 13.40 2.28 -11.29
N ASP A 83 14.05 3.22 -11.97
CA ASP A 83 15.51 3.22 -12.11
C ASP A 83 16.22 3.58 -10.78
N ASP A 84 17.52 3.27 -10.72
CA ASP A 84 18.36 3.48 -9.52
C ASP A 84 18.43 4.96 -9.09
N ASP A 85 18.32 5.90 -10.03
CA ASP A 85 18.36 7.33 -9.74
C ASP A 85 17.08 7.76 -9.00
N THR A 86 15.93 7.36 -9.53
CA THR A 86 14.61 7.60 -8.93
C THR A 86 14.50 6.89 -7.58
N ARG A 87 14.96 5.63 -7.53
CA ARG A 87 15.00 4.84 -6.29
C ARG A 87 15.76 5.57 -5.19
N ARG A 88 16.97 6.06 -5.48
CA ARG A 88 17.80 6.80 -4.49
C ARG A 88 17.15 8.08 -3.98
N VAL A 89 16.36 8.77 -4.83
CA VAL A 89 15.59 9.94 -4.40
C VAL A 89 14.49 9.52 -3.41
N VAL A 90 13.74 8.47 -3.73
CA VAL A 90 12.67 7.96 -2.86
C VAL A 90 13.22 7.42 -1.55
N GLU A 91 14.32 6.67 -1.57
CA GLU A 91 14.99 6.19 -0.35
C GLU A 91 15.43 7.31 0.58
N ARG A 92 15.91 8.43 0.02
CA ARG A 92 16.24 9.62 0.79
C ARG A 92 14.99 10.23 1.42
N GLN A 93 13.92 10.37 0.64
CA GLN A 93 12.64 10.91 1.14
C GLN A 93 12.03 10.03 2.24
N ILE A 94 12.06 8.70 2.08
CA ILE A 94 11.62 7.76 3.11
C ILE A 94 12.43 7.98 4.37
N ARG A 95 13.77 8.03 4.28
CA ARG A 95 14.63 8.27 5.44
C ARG A 95 14.32 9.59 6.15
N ASP A 96 14.10 10.65 5.37
CA ASP A 96 13.79 11.98 5.89
C ASP A 96 12.38 12.02 6.54
N SER A 97 11.42 11.23 6.03
CA SER A 97 10.04 11.17 6.56
C SER A 97 9.89 10.22 7.75
N VAL A 98 10.65 9.13 7.76
CA VAL A 98 10.64 8.09 8.80
C VAL A 98 11.26 8.58 10.11
N ALA A 99 12.20 9.54 10.05
CA ALA A 99 12.81 10.11 11.25
C ALA A 99 11.79 10.63 12.28
N ASP A 100 10.59 11.03 11.81
CA ASP A 100 9.51 11.57 12.64
C ASP A 100 8.24 10.69 12.65
N GLY A 101 8.27 9.53 11.99
CA GLY A 101 7.11 8.64 11.81
C GLY A 101 6.96 7.57 12.91
N PRO A 102 5.75 7.01 13.11
CA PRO A 102 5.51 5.96 14.09
C PRO A 102 6.12 4.60 13.71
N VAL A 103 6.60 4.46 12.46
CA VAL A 103 7.12 3.21 11.90
C VAL A 103 8.36 3.54 11.06
N SER A 104 9.43 2.78 11.25
CA SER A 104 10.64 2.84 10.42
C SER A 104 10.73 1.68 9.45
N GLY A 105 11.42 1.89 8.33
CA GLY A 105 11.68 0.84 7.38
C GLY A 105 12.64 1.21 6.26
N SER A 106 13.00 0.22 5.47
CA SER A 106 13.86 0.34 4.29
C SER A 106 13.12 -0.06 3.02
N LEU A 107 13.38 0.67 1.94
CA LEU A 107 12.79 0.38 0.63
C LEU A 107 13.30 -0.95 0.08
N ILE A 108 12.38 -1.87 -0.19
CA ILE A 108 12.65 -3.11 -0.93
C ILE A 108 12.49 -2.84 -2.42
N GLU A 109 11.35 -2.27 -2.83
CA GLU A 109 11.06 -2.02 -4.23
C GLU A 109 10.00 -0.92 -4.40
N LEU A 110 10.03 -0.25 -5.55
CA LEU A 110 9.02 0.71 -5.97
C LEU A 110 8.62 0.44 -7.41
N PHE A 111 7.32 0.13 -7.62
CA PHE A 111 6.71 0.04 -8.93
C PHE A 111 5.86 1.29 -9.20
N VAL A 112 5.92 1.82 -10.42
CA VAL A 112 5.15 3.01 -10.83
C VAL A 112 4.46 2.76 -12.15
N ASP A 113 3.22 3.25 -12.25
CA ASP A 113 2.53 3.47 -13.51
C ASP A 113 2.89 4.87 -14.03
N SER A 114 3.64 4.93 -15.13
CA SER A 114 4.07 6.20 -15.72
C SER A 114 2.91 7.04 -16.27
N ASP A 115 1.77 6.40 -16.59
CA ASP A 115 0.64 7.05 -17.24
C ASP A 115 -0.25 7.76 -16.20
N THR A 116 -0.50 7.10 -15.07
CA THR A 116 -1.40 7.62 -14.02
C THR A 116 -0.66 8.23 -12.82
N GLY A 117 0.61 7.91 -12.64
CA GLY A 117 1.37 8.24 -11.43
C GLY A 117 1.00 7.41 -10.21
N SER A 118 0.20 6.35 -10.39
CA SER A 118 -0.08 5.37 -9.33
C SER A 118 1.17 4.54 -9.02
N ALA A 119 1.32 4.06 -7.79
CA ALA A 119 2.53 3.40 -7.36
C ALA A 119 2.29 2.30 -6.30
N LEU A 120 3.20 1.33 -6.27
CA LEU A 120 3.32 0.32 -5.22
C LEU A 120 4.70 0.46 -4.59
N THR A 121 4.74 0.89 -3.34
CA THR A 121 5.95 0.91 -2.52
C THR A 121 5.97 -0.33 -1.63
N ILE A 122 7.09 -1.05 -1.60
CA ILE A 122 7.31 -2.21 -0.73
C ILE A 122 8.42 -1.86 0.25
N LEU A 123 8.10 -1.82 1.54
CA LEU A 123 9.05 -1.53 2.62
C LEU A 123 9.23 -2.74 3.53
N ARG A 124 10.47 -2.99 3.93
CA ARG A 124 10.77 -3.80 5.11
C ARG A 124 10.66 -2.91 6.33
N LEU A 125 9.84 -3.29 7.30
CA LEU A 125 9.70 -2.51 8.52
C LEU A 125 10.72 -2.95 9.56
N ASP A 126 11.25 -1.98 10.29
CA ASP A 126 12.22 -2.20 11.36
C ASP A 126 11.51 -2.47 12.69
N GLY A 127 12.20 -3.20 13.57
CA GLY A 127 11.77 -3.44 14.94
C GLY A 127 10.88 -4.68 15.13
N GLU A 128 10.39 -4.84 16.35
CA GLU A 128 9.72 -6.06 16.82
C GLU A 128 8.18 -5.95 16.80
N LEU A 129 7.63 -4.82 16.36
CA LEU A 129 6.18 -4.60 16.36
C LEU A 129 5.50 -5.60 15.43
N SER A 130 4.38 -6.15 15.88
CA SER A 130 3.52 -7.00 15.06
C SER A 130 2.77 -6.17 13.99
N PRO A 131 2.31 -6.81 12.90
CA PRO A 131 1.46 -6.13 11.91
C PRO A 131 0.26 -5.38 12.50
N ARG A 132 -0.36 -5.91 13.55
CA ARG A 132 -1.50 -5.27 14.24
C ARG A 132 -1.11 -4.01 15.01
N GLU A 133 0.05 -4.02 15.65
CA GLU A 133 0.57 -2.85 16.39
C GLU A 133 0.95 -1.74 15.41
N ILE A 134 1.65 -2.09 14.33
CA ILE A 134 1.99 -1.16 13.23
C ILE A 134 0.71 -0.54 12.65
N GLY A 135 -0.29 -1.37 12.31
CA GLY A 135 -1.54 -0.88 11.74
C GLY A 135 -2.32 0.01 12.70
N ARG A 136 -2.27 -0.25 14.01
CA ARG A 136 -2.87 0.64 15.02
C ARG A 136 -2.17 2.01 15.07
N ALA A 137 -0.84 2.02 14.96
CA ALA A 137 -0.08 3.26 14.96
C ALA A 137 -0.38 4.12 13.73
N LEU A 138 -0.48 3.49 12.54
CA LEU A 138 -0.85 4.19 11.30
C LEU A 138 -2.30 4.68 11.30
N GLU A 139 -3.26 3.85 11.76
CA GLU A 139 -4.68 4.24 11.90
C GLU A 139 -4.85 5.54 12.71
N GLN A 140 -4.12 5.64 13.83
CA GLN A 140 -4.16 6.80 14.71
C GLN A 140 -3.51 8.04 14.08
N ALA A 141 -2.41 7.86 13.34
CA ALA A 141 -1.70 8.95 12.69
C ALA A 141 -2.47 9.52 11.49
N GLU A 142 -3.17 8.67 10.73
CA GLU A 142 -3.80 9.05 9.46
C GLU A 142 -5.31 9.31 9.56
N ALA A 143 -5.94 9.05 10.72
CA ALA A 143 -7.40 9.03 10.86
C ALA A 143 -8.09 8.17 9.78
N ALA A 144 -7.50 6.99 9.53
CA ALA A 144 -7.79 6.13 8.40
C ALA A 144 -8.70 4.94 8.78
N ASP A 145 -9.32 4.32 7.77
CA ASP A 145 -10.12 3.11 7.97
C ASP A 145 -9.20 1.89 8.09
N LYS A 146 -9.40 1.08 9.13
CA LYS A 146 -8.64 -0.16 9.35
C LYS A 146 -9.50 -1.40 9.15
N ALA A 147 -8.91 -2.40 8.49
CA ALA A 147 -9.44 -3.75 8.40
C ALA A 147 -8.35 -4.78 8.70
N VAL A 148 -8.75 -5.94 9.22
CA VAL A 148 -7.86 -7.09 9.42
C VAL A 148 -8.52 -8.31 8.81
N PHE A 149 -7.78 -9.04 7.98
CA PHE A 149 -8.28 -10.24 7.30
C PHE A 149 -7.15 -11.25 7.08
N ARG A 150 -7.51 -12.46 6.68
CA ARG A 150 -6.56 -13.50 6.27
C ARG A 150 -6.59 -13.71 4.77
N HIS A 151 -5.42 -13.91 4.17
CA HIS A 151 -5.26 -14.26 2.76
C HIS A 151 -4.03 -15.14 2.57
N ALA A 152 -4.17 -16.23 1.81
CA ALA A 152 -3.08 -17.19 1.54
C ALA A 152 -2.28 -17.60 2.80
N GLY A 153 -3.00 -17.88 3.90
CA GLY A 153 -2.40 -18.28 5.19
C GLY A 153 -1.88 -17.12 6.05
N MET A 154 -1.70 -15.93 5.49
CA MET A 154 -1.19 -14.74 6.17
C MET A 154 -2.32 -13.91 6.80
N GLU A 155 -2.02 -13.27 7.93
CA GLU A 155 -2.83 -12.15 8.42
C GLU A 155 -2.36 -10.85 7.76
N ILE A 156 -3.31 -10.05 7.29
CA ILE A 156 -3.06 -8.77 6.64
C ILE A 156 -3.85 -7.71 7.38
N VAL A 157 -3.14 -6.66 7.81
CA VAL A 157 -3.73 -5.45 8.37
C VAL A 157 -3.73 -4.40 7.28
N GLN A 158 -4.92 -4.00 6.85
CA GLN A 158 -5.11 -2.98 5.84
C GLN A 158 -5.50 -1.66 6.50
N ILE A 159 -4.81 -0.60 6.12
CA ILE A 159 -5.17 0.78 6.40
C ILE A 159 -5.52 1.44 5.07
N ARG A 160 -6.69 2.06 5.00
CA ARG A 160 -7.15 2.81 3.83
C ARG A 160 -7.26 4.28 4.20
N SER A 161 -6.49 5.11 3.51
CA SER A 161 -6.58 6.56 3.60
C SER A 161 -7.01 7.15 2.25
N VAL A 162 -7.77 8.25 2.32
CA VAL A 162 -8.26 8.99 1.16
C VAL A 162 -7.87 10.43 1.34
N ALA A 163 -7.15 10.98 0.38
CA ALA A 163 -6.69 12.35 0.46
C ALA A 163 -6.52 12.94 -0.94
N ALA A 164 -7.06 14.16 -1.11
CA ALA A 164 -6.76 15.11 -2.18
C ALA A 164 -6.44 14.46 -3.55
N GLY A 165 -7.37 13.76 -4.17
CA GLY A 165 -7.07 13.20 -5.48
C GLY A 165 -6.52 11.78 -5.46
N ALA A 166 -6.50 11.06 -4.34
CA ALA A 166 -5.92 9.73 -4.28
C ALA A 166 -6.50 8.86 -3.16
N VAL A 167 -6.37 7.54 -3.36
CA VAL A 167 -6.64 6.53 -2.34
C VAL A 167 -5.35 5.75 -2.11
N ALA A 168 -4.98 5.59 -0.84
CA ALA A 168 -3.88 4.75 -0.43
C ALA A 168 -4.39 3.51 0.31
N PHE A 169 -3.79 2.36 0.00
CA PHE A 169 -3.97 1.10 0.71
C PHE A 169 -2.62 0.64 1.25
N SER A 170 -2.46 0.74 2.56
CA SER A 170 -1.29 0.26 3.29
C SER A 170 -1.61 -1.13 3.84
N LEU A 171 -0.97 -2.16 3.30
CA LEU A 171 -1.10 -3.54 3.74
C LEU A 171 0.14 -3.97 4.52
N ILE A 172 -0.07 -4.34 5.78
CA ILE A 172 0.99 -4.80 6.65
C ILE A 172 0.81 -6.29 6.88
N THR A 173 1.85 -7.06 6.60
CA THR A 173 1.85 -8.51 6.81
C THR A 173 3.25 -9.00 7.17
N ARG A 174 3.35 -10.29 7.50
CA ARG A 174 4.60 -10.93 7.91
C ARG A 174 4.53 -12.43 7.59
N ALA A 175 5.52 -12.93 6.85
CA ALA A 175 5.77 -14.36 6.74
C ALA A 175 6.33 -14.92 8.06
N ALA A 176 6.11 -16.21 8.34
CA ALA A 176 6.53 -16.81 9.60
C ALA A 176 8.05 -16.67 9.82
N GLY A 177 8.46 -16.05 10.94
CA GLY A 177 9.87 -15.85 11.28
C GLY A 177 10.56 -14.67 10.59
N GLU A 178 9.85 -13.90 9.76
CA GLU A 178 10.38 -12.74 9.04
C GLU A 178 10.01 -11.42 9.72
N THR A 179 10.67 -10.33 9.32
CA THR A 179 10.27 -8.97 9.73
C THR A 179 8.98 -8.57 8.99
N PRO A 180 8.11 -7.72 9.58
CA PRO A 180 6.94 -7.20 8.88
C PRO A 180 7.30 -6.45 7.60
N VAL A 181 6.41 -6.53 6.63
CA VAL A 181 6.48 -5.83 5.35
C VAL A 181 5.26 -4.94 5.20
N LEU A 182 5.47 -3.72 4.69
CA LEU A 182 4.42 -2.81 4.27
C LEU A 182 4.37 -2.77 2.74
N LEU A 183 3.21 -3.09 2.18
CA LEU A 183 2.88 -2.88 0.78
C LEU A 183 1.93 -1.70 0.71
N GLN A 184 2.40 -0.57 0.19
CA GLN A 184 1.60 0.65 0.07
C GLN A 184 1.25 0.89 -1.39
N TYR A 185 -0.02 0.72 -1.73
CA TYR A 185 -0.57 1.08 -3.02
C TYR A 185 -1.11 2.51 -2.94
N VAL A 186 -0.69 3.39 -3.84
CA VAL A 186 -1.26 4.73 -4.01
C VAL A 186 -1.88 4.79 -5.40
N ILE A 187 -3.17 5.09 -5.46
CA ILE A 187 -3.96 5.15 -6.68
C ILE A 187 -4.47 6.58 -6.82
N THR A 188 -4.10 7.24 -7.92
CA THR A 188 -4.53 8.63 -8.17
C THR A 188 -5.98 8.66 -8.68
N GLU A 189 -6.71 9.76 -8.50
CA GLU A 189 -8.12 9.95 -8.90
C GLU A 189 -8.29 9.95 -10.42
N ALA A 190 -7.20 10.09 -11.18
CA ALA A 190 -7.19 9.85 -12.61
C ALA A 190 -7.38 8.36 -12.97
N ALA A 191 -7.25 7.46 -11.99
CA ALA A 191 -7.35 6.03 -12.16
C ALA A 191 -8.81 5.57 -12.09
N ASP A 192 -9.20 4.77 -13.08
CA ASP A 192 -10.54 4.24 -13.27
C ASP A 192 -10.79 2.98 -12.41
N ASP A 193 -12.00 2.42 -12.50
CA ASP A 193 -12.36 1.14 -11.85
C ASP A 193 -11.39 -0.01 -12.19
N ARG A 194 -10.71 0.08 -13.34
CA ARG A 194 -9.74 -0.92 -13.76
C ARG A 194 -8.47 -0.86 -12.92
N ALA A 195 -7.99 0.32 -12.54
CA ALA A 195 -6.83 0.44 -11.64
C ALA A 195 -7.13 -0.14 -10.25
N MET A 196 -8.33 0.12 -9.72
CA MET A 196 -8.79 -0.48 -8.47
C MET A 196 -8.83 -2.01 -8.55
N ARG A 197 -9.37 -2.58 -9.64
CA ARG A 197 -9.37 -4.04 -9.87
C ARG A 197 -7.97 -4.62 -10.06
N ALA A 198 -7.06 -3.88 -10.67
CA ALA A 198 -5.68 -4.31 -10.84
C ALA A 198 -4.95 -4.35 -9.51
N VAL A 199 -5.18 -3.38 -8.62
CA VAL A 199 -4.68 -3.41 -7.24
C VAL A 199 -5.31 -4.56 -6.46
N GLU A 200 -6.62 -4.77 -6.53
CA GLU A 200 -7.27 -5.92 -5.88
C GLU A 200 -6.70 -7.27 -6.36
N SER A 201 -6.49 -7.41 -7.68
CA SER A 201 -5.86 -8.59 -8.26
C SER A 201 -4.42 -8.77 -7.79
N SER A 202 -3.65 -7.67 -7.67
CA SER A 202 -2.27 -7.66 -7.16
C SER A 202 -2.22 -8.14 -5.72
N ILE A 203 -3.10 -7.63 -4.86
CA ILE A 203 -3.24 -8.08 -3.47
C ILE A 203 -3.61 -9.57 -3.41
N GLY A 204 -4.55 -10.00 -4.24
CA GLY A 204 -4.95 -11.41 -4.34
C GLY A 204 -3.90 -12.36 -4.91
N SER A 205 -2.80 -11.84 -5.44
CA SER A 205 -1.67 -12.63 -5.94
C SER A 205 -0.59 -12.90 -4.88
N LEU A 206 -0.71 -12.26 -3.71
CA LEU A 206 0.22 -12.36 -2.59
C LEU A 206 0.24 -13.80 -2.06
N ARG A 207 1.44 -14.33 -1.86
CA ARG A 207 1.64 -15.66 -1.28
C ARG A 207 2.97 -15.74 -0.52
N THR A 208 3.05 -16.67 0.42
CA THR A 208 4.32 -17.12 1.00
C THR A 208 5.02 -18.06 0.03
N GLU A 209 6.36 -18.02 -0.02
CA GLU A 209 7.17 -19.05 -0.70
C GLU A 209 7.76 -20.07 0.29
#